data_AF-A0A2D7JZ09-F1
#
_entry.id   AF-A0A2D7JZ09-F1
#
_cell.length_a   1.000
_cell.length_b   1.000
_cell.length_c   1.000
_cell.angle_alpha   90.00
_cell.angle_beta   90.00
_cell.angle_gamma   90.00
#
_symmetry.space_group_name_H-M   'P 1'
#
loop_
_entity.id
_entity.type
_entity.pdbx_description
1 polymer ?
#
loop_
_entity_poly.entity_id
_entity_poly.type
_entity_poly.pdbx_seq_one_letter_code
_entity_poly.pdbx_strand_id
1 'polypeptide(L)'
;MIFGYAKMIMVGVLVAGIAGAGVYVMKLQKDNAILKANQIKLEQSVESQKKVIEKQKADFGQILEANKKMNALVNNLQKDLADLDKRFTKGGRDFGKVALEKTKVIEKIINSGSDNVLRCVEISMGAPLTEEEKKATKKSQINRECPTIANPNYVPYNN
;
A
#
# COMPACT_ATOMS: atom_id res chain seq x y z
N MET A 1 -48.17 78.57 -16.32
CA MET A 1 -46.80 78.26 -15.85
C MET A 1 -46.56 76.78 -15.48
N ILE A 2 -47.57 75.90 -15.51
CA ILE A 2 -47.44 74.47 -15.14
C ILE A 2 -46.92 73.60 -16.30
N PHE A 3 -47.23 73.98 -17.56
CA PHE A 3 -46.92 73.16 -18.75
C PHE A 3 -45.43 73.16 -19.15
N GLY A 4 -44.70 74.26 -18.89
CA GLY A 4 -43.26 74.37 -19.15
C GLY A 4 -42.42 73.58 -18.14
N TYR A 5 -42.80 73.61 -16.87
CA TYR A 5 -42.15 72.82 -15.81
C TYR A 5 -42.33 71.32 -16.02
N ALA A 6 -43.52 70.87 -16.43
CA ALA A 6 -43.78 69.46 -16.74
C ALA A 6 -42.89 68.95 -17.91
N LYS A 7 -42.69 69.76 -18.95
CA LYS A 7 -41.78 69.44 -20.06
C LYS A 7 -40.31 69.36 -19.63
N MET A 8 -39.85 70.27 -18.78
CA MET A 8 -38.46 70.26 -18.28
C MET A 8 -38.18 69.04 -17.39
N ILE A 9 -39.16 68.63 -16.57
CA ILE A 9 -39.06 67.40 -15.77
C ILE A 9 -39.02 66.17 -16.68
N MET A 10 -39.85 66.10 -17.72
CA MET A 10 -39.80 64.99 -18.68
C MET A 10 -38.47 64.88 -19.42
N VAL A 11 -37.90 66.00 -19.87
CA VAL A 11 -36.58 66.01 -20.52
C VAL A 11 -35.48 65.59 -19.53
N GLY A 12 -35.55 66.03 -18.28
CA GLY A 12 -34.62 65.63 -17.23
C GLY A 12 -34.64 64.12 -16.95
N VAL A 13 -35.83 63.50 -16.90
CA VAL A 13 -35.99 62.04 -16.74
C VAL A 13 -35.44 61.28 -17.93
N LEU A 14 -35.63 61.80 -19.15
CA LEU A 14 -35.17 61.16 -20.39
C LEU A 14 -33.64 61.16 -20.50
N VAL A 15 -33.00 62.28 -20.17
CA VAL A 15 -31.52 62.40 -20.13
C VAL A 15 -30.93 61.55 -19.00
N ALA A 16 -31.56 61.52 -17.82
CA ALA A 16 -31.15 60.65 -16.73
C ALA A 16 -31.28 59.16 -17.09
N GLY A 17 -32.32 58.78 -17.84
CA GLY A 17 -32.50 57.42 -18.35
C GLY A 17 -31.41 57.00 -19.35
N ILE A 18 -31.02 57.90 -20.26
CA ILE A 18 -29.93 57.64 -21.23
C ILE A 18 -28.56 57.60 -20.53
N ALA A 19 -28.30 58.50 -19.58
CA ALA A 19 -27.08 58.49 -18.79
C ALA A 19 -26.98 57.22 -17.92
N GLY A 20 -28.08 56.79 -17.31
CA GLY A 20 -28.17 55.54 -16.56
C GLY A 20 -27.93 54.30 -17.43
N ALA A 21 -28.46 54.28 -18.65
CA ALA A 21 -28.22 53.22 -19.63
C ALA A 21 -26.74 53.17 -20.08
N GLY A 22 -26.11 54.33 -20.30
CA GLY A 22 -24.68 54.40 -20.67
C GLY A 22 -23.75 53.86 -19.57
N VAL A 23 -24.00 54.21 -18.31
CA VAL A 23 -23.24 53.68 -17.15
C VAL A 23 -23.44 52.16 -17.01
N TYR A 24 -24.66 51.68 -17.26
CA TYR A 24 -24.98 50.25 -17.21
C TYR A 24 -24.25 49.44 -18.29
N VAL A 25 -24.18 49.94 -19.54
CA VAL A 25 -23.44 49.29 -20.62
C VAL A 25 -21.93 49.29 -20.35
N MET A 26 -21.37 50.39 -19.85
CA MET A 26 -19.95 50.44 -19.47
C MET A 26 -19.64 49.50 -18.30
N LYS A 27 -20.55 49.35 -17.33
CA LYS A 27 -20.42 48.37 -16.24
C LYS A 27 -20.43 46.94 -16.78
N LEU A 28 -21.36 46.60 -17.67
CA LEU A 28 -21.42 45.29 -18.32
C LEU A 28 -20.15 44.97 -19.13
N GLN A 29 -19.54 45.96 -19.79
CA GLN A 29 -18.29 45.78 -20.51
C GLN A 29 -17.10 45.51 -19.57
N LYS A 30 -17.01 46.25 -18.45
CA LYS A 30 -15.98 46.03 -17.43
C LYS A 30 -16.13 44.67 -16.74
N ASP A 31 -17.36 44.29 -16.42
CA ASP A 31 -17.66 42.99 -15.79
C ASP A 31 -17.34 41.82 -16.74
N ASN A 32 -17.61 41.96 -18.05
CA ASN A 32 -17.21 40.97 -19.06
C ASN A 32 -15.69 40.85 -19.24
N ALA A 33 -14.94 41.94 -19.15
CA ALA A 33 -13.48 41.91 -19.22
C ALA A 33 -12.85 41.21 -18.00
N ILE A 34 -13.43 41.44 -16.81
CA ILE A 34 -13.02 40.77 -15.56
C ILE A 34 -13.36 39.27 -15.63
N LEU A 35 -14.53 38.90 -16.13
CA LEU A 35 -14.92 37.50 -16.31
C LEU A 35 -14.00 36.77 -17.31
N LYS A 36 -13.63 37.41 -18.43
CA LYS A 36 -12.65 36.84 -19.37
C LYS A 36 -11.27 36.67 -18.75
N ALA A 37 -10.80 37.64 -17.96
CA ALA A 37 -9.53 37.51 -17.25
C ALA A 37 -9.55 36.37 -16.21
N ASN A 38 -10.68 36.20 -15.51
CA ASN A 38 -10.88 35.08 -14.58
C ASN A 38 -10.98 33.73 -15.30
N GLN A 39 -11.61 33.69 -16.48
CA GLN A 39 -11.70 32.49 -17.30
C GLN A 39 -10.34 32.06 -17.84
N ILE A 40 -9.49 33.00 -18.29
CA ILE A 40 -8.10 32.73 -18.68
C ILE A 40 -7.29 32.22 -17.47
N LYS A 41 -7.49 32.81 -16.29
CA LYS A 41 -6.83 32.35 -15.05
C LYS A 41 -7.31 30.96 -14.61
N LEU A 42 -8.59 30.63 -14.83
CA LEU A 42 -9.16 29.31 -14.60
C LEU A 42 -8.64 28.30 -15.62
N GLU A 43 -8.57 28.64 -16.91
CA GLU A 43 -8.03 27.79 -17.97
C GLU A 43 -6.54 27.49 -17.75
N GLN A 44 -5.74 28.49 -17.37
CA GLN A 44 -4.34 28.31 -16.97
C GLN A 44 -4.19 27.46 -15.68
N SER A 45 -5.13 27.61 -14.74
CA SER A 45 -5.16 26.77 -13.53
C SER A 45 -5.58 25.33 -13.86
N VAL A 46 -6.48 25.11 -14.82
CA VAL A 46 -6.94 23.78 -15.26
C VAL A 46 -5.87 23.07 -16.10
N GLU A 47 -5.13 23.79 -16.94
CA GLU A 47 -4.07 23.22 -17.77
C GLU A 47 -2.83 22.80 -16.96
N SER A 48 -2.43 23.61 -15.98
CA SER A 48 -1.38 23.23 -15.00
C SER A 48 -1.83 22.10 -14.07
N GLN A 49 -3.13 21.98 -13.79
CA GLN A 49 -3.69 20.88 -13.00
C GLN A 49 -3.88 19.58 -13.79
N LYS A 50 -4.02 19.59 -15.13
CA LYS A 50 -4.16 18.35 -15.91
C LYS A 50 -2.98 17.39 -15.70
N LYS A 51 -1.75 17.90 -15.78
CA LYS A 51 -0.53 17.09 -15.53
C LYS A 51 -0.44 16.62 -14.07
N VAL A 52 -0.87 17.44 -13.11
CA VAL A 52 -0.90 17.07 -11.69
C VAL A 52 -1.98 16.02 -11.42
N ILE A 53 -3.15 16.12 -12.04
CA ILE A 53 -4.26 15.16 -11.95
C ILE A 53 -3.88 13.83 -12.59
N GLU A 54 -3.20 13.84 -13.74
CA GLU A 54 -2.69 12.61 -14.37
C GLU A 54 -1.63 11.94 -13.49
N LYS A 55 -0.69 12.73 -12.94
CA LYS A 55 0.30 12.23 -11.99
C LYS A 55 -0.36 11.69 -10.71
N GLN A 56 -1.33 12.40 -10.15
CA GLN A 56 -2.11 11.95 -9.00
C GLN A 56 -2.88 10.66 -9.30
N LYS A 57 -3.48 10.51 -10.49
CA LYS A 57 -4.14 9.25 -10.89
C LYS A 57 -3.15 8.09 -10.97
N ALA A 58 -1.97 8.33 -11.53
CA ALA A 58 -0.90 7.32 -11.55
C ALA A 58 -0.43 6.96 -10.14
N ASP A 59 -0.24 7.95 -9.27
CA ASP A 59 0.15 7.76 -7.88
C ASP A 59 -0.95 7.04 -7.08
N PHE A 60 -2.23 7.35 -7.30
CA PHE A 60 -3.36 6.61 -6.72
C PHE A 60 -3.41 5.16 -7.18
N GLY A 61 -3.12 4.90 -8.45
CA GLY A 61 -2.97 3.53 -8.98
C GLY A 61 -1.88 2.76 -8.24
N GLN A 62 -0.71 3.36 -8.08
CA GLN A 62 0.41 2.76 -7.33
C GLN A 62 0.08 2.57 -5.85
N ILE A 63 -0.58 3.54 -5.21
CA ILE A 63 -1.04 3.44 -3.82
C ILE A 63 -2.04 2.30 -3.66
N LEU A 64 -2.98 2.11 -4.61
CA LEU A 64 -3.94 1.01 -4.57
C LEU A 64 -3.25 -0.34 -4.73
N GLU A 65 -2.29 -0.47 -5.64
CA GLU A 65 -1.50 -1.70 -5.79
C GLU A 65 -0.64 -1.99 -4.56
N ALA A 66 0.01 -0.97 -4.00
CA ALA A 66 0.78 -1.08 -2.76
C ALA A 66 -0.12 -1.52 -1.59
N ASN A 67 -1.33 -0.95 -1.47
CA ASN A 67 -2.30 -1.36 -0.46
C ASN A 67 -2.76 -2.81 -0.65
N LYS A 68 -3.00 -3.26 -1.89
CA LYS A 68 -3.32 -4.67 -2.17
C LYS A 68 -2.20 -5.60 -1.73
N LYS A 69 -0.95 -5.26 -2.06
CA LYS A 69 0.25 -6.02 -1.63
C LYS A 69 0.38 -6.02 -0.11
N MET A 70 0.20 -4.87 0.55
CA MET A 70 0.24 -4.74 2.00
C MET A 70 -0.83 -5.59 2.68
N ASN A 71 -2.07 -5.56 2.20
CA ASN A 71 -3.16 -6.39 2.72
C ASN A 71 -2.87 -7.88 2.54
N ALA A 72 -2.32 -8.30 1.39
CA ALA A 72 -1.92 -9.68 1.17
C ALA A 72 -0.81 -10.12 2.15
N LEU A 73 0.21 -9.28 2.34
CA LEU A 73 1.30 -9.54 3.28
C LEU A 73 0.80 -9.60 4.73
N VAL A 74 -0.05 -8.67 5.16
CA VAL A 74 -0.63 -8.66 6.52
C VAL A 74 -1.47 -9.90 6.76
N ASN A 75 -2.31 -10.29 5.80
CA ASN A 75 -3.12 -11.50 5.91
C ASN A 75 -2.26 -12.77 5.98
N ASN A 76 -1.20 -12.86 5.19
CA ASN A 76 -0.27 -13.98 5.25
C ASN A 76 0.46 -14.01 6.60
N LEU A 77 0.97 -12.87 7.07
CA LEU A 77 1.63 -12.77 8.36
C LEU A 77 0.70 -13.16 9.52
N GLN A 78 -0.57 -12.72 9.50
CA GLN A 78 -1.55 -13.13 10.51
C GLN A 78 -1.80 -14.63 10.50
N LYS A 79 -1.88 -15.26 9.32
CA LYS A 79 -1.98 -16.72 9.19
C LYS A 79 -0.74 -17.42 9.71
N ASP A 80 0.44 -16.91 9.38
CA ASP A 80 1.71 -17.47 9.84
C ASP A 80 1.82 -17.38 11.36
N LEU A 81 1.49 -16.24 11.96
CA LEU A 81 1.44 -16.08 13.42
C LEU A 81 0.44 -17.03 14.07
N ALA A 82 -0.76 -17.19 13.50
CA ALA A 82 -1.76 -18.12 14.01
C ALA A 82 -1.32 -19.59 13.89
N ASP A 83 -0.65 -19.97 12.80
CA ASP A 83 -0.11 -21.32 12.64
C ASP A 83 1.04 -21.58 13.62
N LEU A 84 1.94 -20.61 13.82
CA LEU A 84 3.01 -20.67 14.83
C LEU A 84 2.44 -20.83 16.24
N ASP A 85 1.46 -20.00 16.61
CA ASP A 85 0.79 -20.09 17.92
C ASP A 85 0.14 -21.47 18.11
N LYS A 86 -0.61 -21.94 17.11
CA LYS A 86 -1.23 -23.27 17.15
C LYS A 86 -0.20 -24.39 17.29
N ARG A 87 0.97 -24.26 16.67
CA ARG A 87 2.07 -25.24 16.79
C ARG A 87 2.68 -25.22 18.19
N PHE A 88 2.90 -24.04 18.77
CA PHE A 88 3.48 -23.89 20.10
C PHE A 88 2.51 -24.28 21.22
N THR A 89 1.19 -24.11 21.01
CA THR A 89 0.15 -24.44 21.99
C THR A 89 -0.49 -25.81 21.80
N LYS A 90 -0.06 -26.58 20.78
CA LYS A 90 -0.70 -27.84 20.35
C LYS A 90 -0.87 -28.85 21.49
N GLY A 91 -2.11 -29.15 21.85
CA GLY A 91 -2.45 -30.14 22.88
C GLY A 91 -2.29 -29.63 24.31
N GLY A 92 -2.48 -28.31 24.53
CA GLY A 92 -2.41 -27.69 25.86
C GLY A 92 -0.98 -27.50 26.39
N ARG A 93 0.04 -27.66 25.53
CA ARG A 93 1.45 -27.45 25.87
C ARG A 93 1.74 -25.96 25.82
N ASP A 94 2.30 -25.39 26.87
CA ASP A 94 2.89 -24.05 26.82
C ASP A 94 4.38 -24.21 26.50
N PHE A 95 4.77 -23.90 25.26
CA PHE A 95 6.17 -23.99 24.84
C PHE A 95 7.08 -23.11 25.70
N GLY A 96 6.61 -21.92 26.13
CA GLY A 96 7.39 -21.01 26.98
C GLY A 96 7.67 -21.63 28.35
N LYS A 97 6.64 -22.22 28.98
CA LYS A 97 6.81 -22.97 30.24
C LYS A 97 7.75 -24.17 30.07
N VAL A 98 7.59 -24.95 29.00
CA VAL A 98 8.47 -26.10 28.70
C VAL A 98 9.91 -25.65 28.44
N ALA A 99 10.11 -24.50 27.80
CA ALA A 99 11.44 -23.96 27.54
C ALA A 99 12.16 -23.51 28.81
N LEU A 100 11.42 -22.98 29.79
CA LEU A 100 11.96 -22.67 31.12
C LEU A 100 12.26 -23.95 31.93
N GLU A 101 11.36 -24.94 31.92
CA GLU A 101 11.54 -26.18 32.67
C GLU A 101 12.62 -27.11 32.07
N LYS A 102 12.82 -27.06 30.75
CA LYS A 102 13.71 -27.96 30.01
C LYS A 102 14.72 -27.21 29.14
N THR A 103 15.30 -26.13 29.66
CA THR A 103 16.20 -25.23 28.92
C THR A 103 17.32 -25.98 28.19
N LYS A 104 18.04 -26.88 28.86
CA LYS A 104 19.14 -27.65 28.23
C LYS A 104 18.68 -28.53 27.06
N VAL A 105 17.46 -29.08 27.14
CA VAL A 105 16.90 -29.92 26.07
C VAL A 105 16.52 -29.05 24.88
N ILE A 106 15.88 -27.90 25.13
CA ILE A 106 15.55 -26.94 24.08
C ILE A 106 16.80 -26.37 23.42
N GLU A 107 17.81 -25.99 24.19
CA GLU A 107 19.11 -25.54 23.68
C GLU A 107 19.74 -26.60 22.76
N LYS A 108 19.77 -27.86 23.18
CA LYS A 108 20.28 -28.96 22.34
C LYS A 108 19.50 -29.12 21.04
N ILE A 109 18.17 -28.99 21.09
CA ILE A 109 17.32 -29.06 19.90
C ILE A 109 17.62 -27.90 18.94
N ILE A 110 17.76 -26.67 19.46
CA ILE A 110 18.09 -25.49 18.67
C ILE A 110 19.47 -25.66 18.01
N ASN A 111 20.50 -25.99 18.79
CA ASN A 111 21.85 -26.17 18.27
C ASN A 111 21.92 -27.27 17.21
N SER A 112 21.28 -28.42 17.46
CA SER A 112 21.21 -29.51 16.48
C SER A 112 20.46 -29.09 15.21
N GLY A 113 19.43 -28.25 15.32
CA GLY A 113 18.76 -27.66 14.17
C GLY A 113 19.68 -26.73 13.38
N SER A 114 20.42 -25.86 14.07
CA SER A 114 21.40 -24.96 13.45
C SER A 114 22.50 -25.72 12.71
N ASP A 115 23.07 -26.76 13.32
CA ASP A 115 24.09 -27.61 12.70
C ASP A 115 23.54 -28.28 11.42
N ASN A 116 22.30 -28.77 11.47
CA ASN A 116 21.62 -29.34 10.30
C ASN A 116 21.43 -28.29 9.19
N VAL A 117 21.00 -27.08 9.51
CA VAL A 117 20.85 -26.00 8.51
C VAL A 117 22.20 -25.63 7.90
N LEU A 118 23.26 -25.51 8.71
CA LEU A 118 24.61 -25.26 8.21
C LEU A 118 25.05 -26.36 7.24
N ARG A 119 24.80 -27.61 7.60
CA ARG A 119 25.08 -28.76 6.73
C ARG A 119 24.28 -28.71 5.43
N CYS A 120 23.02 -28.26 5.45
CA CYS A 120 22.22 -28.04 4.24
C CYS A 120 22.85 -26.99 3.30
N VAL A 121 23.39 -25.91 3.88
CA VAL A 121 24.08 -24.86 3.11
C VAL A 121 25.34 -25.43 2.45
N GLU A 122 26.15 -26.19 3.18
CA GLU A 122 27.35 -26.83 2.63
C GLU A 122 27.03 -27.74 1.44
N ILE A 123 26.01 -28.58 1.55
CA ILE A 123 25.56 -29.48 0.47
C ILE A 123 25.10 -28.66 -0.74
N SER A 124 24.33 -27.59 -0.51
CA SER A 124 23.85 -26.70 -1.56
C SER A 124 25.01 -25.98 -2.28
N MET A 125 26.12 -25.75 -1.56
CA MET A 125 27.37 -25.19 -2.10
C MET A 125 28.25 -26.24 -2.80
N GLY A 126 27.83 -27.50 -2.85
CA GLY A 126 28.51 -28.58 -3.58
C GLY A 126 29.37 -29.52 -2.72
N ALA A 127 29.29 -29.42 -1.38
CA ALA A 127 29.94 -30.41 -0.52
C ALA A 127 29.32 -31.80 -0.72
N PRO A 128 30.13 -32.88 -0.83
CA PRO A 128 29.62 -34.22 -1.00
C PRO A 128 28.89 -34.71 0.26
N LEU A 129 27.88 -35.55 0.06
CA LEU A 129 27.19 -36.25 1.14
C LEU A 129 28.12 -37.25 1.82
N THR A 130 28.05 -37.33 3.14
CA THR A 130 28.72 -38.35 3.94
C THR A 130 28.06 -39.71 3.74
N GLU A 131 28.76 -40.78 4.12
CA GLU A 131 28.22 -42.14 4.03
C GLU A 131 27.04 -42.38 4.98
N GLU A 132 26.99 -41.67 6.09
CA GLU A 132 25.87 -41.72 7.04
C GLU A 132 24.62 -41.06 6.46
N GLU A 133 24.77 -39.88 5.84
CA GLU A 133 23.68 -39.16 5.15
C GLU A 133 23.09 -39.99 4.01
N LYS A 134 23.95 -40.65 3.23
CA LYS A 134 23.50 -41.57 2.17
C LYS A 134 22.74 -42.75 2.76
N LYS A 135 23.19 -43.36 3.85
CA LYS A 135 22.56 -44.56 4.44
C LYS A 135 21.36 -44.25 5.33
N ALA A 136 21.09 -42.99 5.64
CA ALA A 136 20.01 -42.58 6.52
C ALA A 136 18.63 -42.91 5.92
N THR A 137 17.93 -43.87 6.53
CA THR A 137 16.58 -44.31 6.13
C THR A 137 15.53 -44.03 7.20
N LYS A 138 15.96 -43.71 8.43
CA LYS A 138 15.06 -43.46 9.57
C LYS A 138 14.91 -41.97 9.84
N LYS A 139 13.71 -41.55 10.24
CA LYS A 139 13.39 -40.16 10.59
C LYS A 139 14.29 -39.55 11.70
N SER A 140 14.91 -40.38 12.54
CA SER A 140 15.83 -39.94 13.59
C SER A 140 17.27 -39.71 13.13
N GLN A 141 17.65 -40.23 11.95
CA GLN A 141 19.00 -40.18 11.41
C GLN A 141 19.17 -39.14 10.30
N ILE A 142 18.06 -38.63 9.79
CA ILE A 142 18.03 -37.71 8.66
C ILE A 142 18.15 -36.25 9.09
N ASN A 143 18.64 -35.43 8.18
CA ASN A 143 18.51 -33.98 8.30
C ASN A 143 17.10 -33.55 7.89
N ARG A 144 16.31 -33.08 8.86
CA ARG A 144 14.90 -32.71 8.62
C ARG A 144 14.72 -31.33 8.00
N GLU A 145 15.76 -30.51 7.98
CA GLU A 145 15.70 -29.11 7.53
C GLU A 145 15.77 -29.01 6.00
N CYS A 146 16.45 -29.96 5.34
CA CYS A 146 16.55 -30.00 3.88
C CYS A 146 16.41 -31.43 3.32
N PRO A 147 15.23 -32.06 3.48
CA PRO A 147 15.07 -33.49 3.24
C PRO A 147 15.32 -33.93 1.79
N THR A 148 15.11 -33.04 0.83
CA THR A 148 15.26 -33.30 -0.60
C THR A 148 16.71 -33.40 -1.07
N ILE A 149 17.64 -32.75 -0.36
CA ILE A 149 19.06 -32.71 -0.75
C ILE A 149 19.96 -33.51 0.19
N ALA A 150 19.63 -33.58 1.48
CA ALA A 150 20.47 -34.24 2.47
C ALA A 150 20.17 -35.74 2.65
N ASN A 151 18.98 -36.22 2.26
CA ASN A 151 18.55 -37.60 2.57
C ASN A 151 18.10 -38.38 1.32
N PRO A 152 19.04 -38.81 0.47
CA PRO A 152 18.70 -39.46 -0.79
C PRO A 152 17.90 -40.77 -0.63
N ASN A 153 18.05 -41.48 0.50
CA ASN A 153 17.42 -42.77 0.74
C ASN A 153 16.25 -42.74 1.74
N TYR A 154 15.83 -41.55 2.18
CA TYR A 154 14.70 -41.41 3.08
C TYR A 154 13.38 -41.25 2.32
N VAL A 155 12.44 -42.16 2.56
CA VAL A 155 11.07 -42.06 2.06
C VAL A 155 10.18 -41.54 3.19
N PRO A 156 9.56 -40.35 3.06
CA PRO A 156 8.62 -39.85 4.07
C PRO A 156 7.43 -40.81 4.23
N TYR A 157 7.07 -41.12 5.46
CA TYR A 157 5.81 -41.79 5.75
C TYR A 157 4.66 -40.83 5.42
N ASN A 158 3.83 -41.17 4.43
CA ASN A 158 2.60 -40.45 4.14
C ASN A 158 1.71 -40.47 5.39
N ASN A 159 1.37 -39.29 5.90
CA ASN A 159 0.25 -39.06 6.81
C ASN A 159 -0.71 -38.10 6.13
#